data_AF-A0AAV2QUY2-F1
#
_entry.id   AF-A0AAV2QUY2-F1
#
_cell.length_a   1.000
_cell.length_b   1.000
_cell.length_c   1.000
_cell.angle_alpha   90.00
_cell.angle_beta   90.00
_cell.angle_gamma   90.00
#
_symmetry.space_group_name_H-M   'P 1'
#
loop_
_entity.id
_entity.type
_entity.pdbx_description
1 polymer ?
#
loop_
_entity_poly.entity_id
_entity_poly.type
_entity_poly.pdbx_seq_one_letter_code
_entity_poly.pdbx_strand_id
1 'polypeptide(L)'
;MEPKIESTKNEEDLLTCSNNAKEYAIKKYEDEVSFAEVYHLEILNEGRNKLKEDLNEHFKTHENNFRAHKLKCDEAFVNALRSYEDEMKLNVKSNKTVEGLQTCNNNSKDNAIKEYEHAGSSAKIDGLQLYKDGMEKLKEALSKSFETHRETFTAHKLKCDEAVTNALRSYEDEMKLIIKSTNTVEGLQTCNTTATDNAMKKYDHKCYFAKLKAPDFYSDGLEKLIEALNKSFETHREAFTAHKCKCDEAINNALRSYEVEMELNVKSNKTIDDLQICDDNAKDKAINEYEHEGSSAKLNAFEIYNDGMEKLKEALSKSFETHRVAFTAHKLKCDEAYVNALSSYEDEMKLKVKSNKTLEELQTSFTIANDNAIEIYENEGSSAKLNCLELYTDGMKKLEKALSKSFITHKDDFTSHKLKCDKAFDNALWSYEDEMKLNVKSNKTVVDLQTCNNKAKNNAIKEYEHEGSSAKLNYLELHNDGMEKLKK
;
A
#
# COMPACT_ATOMS: atom_id res chain seq x y z
N MET A 1 -9.78 -22.17 -102.14
CA MET A 1 -9.93 -21.99 -100.68
C MET A 1 -9.21 -20.71 -100.33
N GLU A 2 -9.91 -19.68 -99.88
CA GLU A 2 -9.25 -18.49 -99.33
C GLU A 2 -8.50 -18.89 -98.05
N PRO A 3 -7.20 -18.56 -97.91
CA PRO A 3 -6.53 -18.73 -96.64
C PRO A 3 -7.15 -17.76 -95.64
N LYS A 4 -7.75 -18.29 -94.57
CA LYS A 4 -8.08 -17.49 -93.40
C LYS A 4 -6.77 -16.99 -92.81
N ILE A 5 -6.53 -15.68 -92.83
CA ILE A 5 -5.47 -15.04 -92.07
C ILE A 5 -5.82 -15.22 -90.60
N GLU A 6 -5.25 -16.23 -89.95
CA GLU A 6 -5.28 -16.33 -88.50
C GLU A 6 -4.44 -15.19 -87.91
N SER A 7 -4.97 -14.56 -86.86
CA SER A 7 -4.36 -13.40 -86.21
C SER A 7 -2.93 -13.69 -85.77
N THR A 8 -1.97 -12.97 -86.35
CA THR A 8 -0.53 -13.07 -86.06
C THR A 8 -0.21 -12.61 -84.63
N LYS A 9 0.57 -13.40 -83.88
CA LYS A 9 0.75 -13.25 -82.42
C LYS A 9 1.98 -12.43 -82.02
N ASN A 10 2.88 -12.16 -82.96
CA ASN A 10 4.02 -11.28 -82.75
C ASN A 10 4.48 -10.63 -84.07
N GLU A 11 5.44 -9.72 -83.98
CA GLU A 11 5.99 -8.98 -85.13
C GLU A 11 6.62 -9.91 -86.19
N GLU A 12 7.17 -11.04 -85.75
CA GLU A 12 7.79 -12.08 -86.60
C GLU A 12 6.72 -12.88 -87.37
N ASP A 13 5.59 -13.17 -86.74
CA ASP A 13 4.42 -13.80 -87.36
C ASP A 13 3.76 -12.87 -88.38
N LEU A 14 3.68 -11.56 -88.07
CA LEU A 14 3.16 -10.54 -89.00
C LEU A 14 4.05 -10.44 -90.24
N LEU A 15 5.38 -10.42 -90.06
CA LEU A 15 6.35 -10.42 -91.14
C LEU A 15 6.24 -11.70 -91.98
N THR A 16 6.11 -12.86 -91.34
CA THR A 16 5.96 -14.16 -92.03
C THR A 16 4.64 -14.24 -92.81
N CYS A 17 3.53 -13.83 -92.20
CA CYS A 17 2.22 -13.79 -92.84
C CYS A 17 2.20 -12.80 -94.02
N SER A 18 2.80 -11.63 -93.86
CA SER A 18 2.95 -10.62 -94.91
C SER A 18 3.76 -11.15 -96.09
N ASN A 19 4.87 -11.85 -95.82
CA ASN A 19 5.69 -12.47 -96.86
C ASN A 19 4.92 -13.56 -97.62
N ASN A 20 4.19 -14.42 -96.92
CA ASN A 20 3.37 -15.47 -97.53
C ASN A 20 2.22 -14.90 -98.37
N ALA A 21 1.54 -13.85 -97.88
CA ALA A 21 0.48 -13.17 -98.61
C ALA A 21 1.02 -12.47 -99.88
N LYS A 22 2.21 -11.88 -99.78
CA LYS A 22 2.91 -11.28 -100.92
C LYS A 22 3.27 -12.31 -101.99
N GLU A 23 3.85 -13.44 -101.59
CA GLU A 23 4.19 -14.53 -102.51
C GLU A 23 2.94 -15.11 -103.19
N TYR A 24 1.85 -15.28 -102.44
CA TYR A 24 0.58 -15.75 -102.99
C TYR A 24 -0.04 -14.75 -103.99
N ALA A 25 -0.06 -13.45 -103.67
CA ALA A 25 -0.62 -12.42 -104.54
C ALA A 25 0.17 -12.30 -105.86
N ILE A 26 1.51 -12.36 -105.79
CA ILE A 26 2.39 -12.39 -106.97
C ILE A 26 2.10 -13.63 -107.82
N LYS A 27 2.05 -14.80 -107.19
CA LYS A 27 1.80 -16.07 -107.88
C LYS A 27 0.42 -16.11 -108.56
N LYS A 28 -0.62 -15.62 -107.89
CA LYS A 28 -1.97 -15.53 -108.45
C LYS A 28 -2.03 -14.60 -109.67
N TYR A 29 -1.34 -13.46 -109.62
CA TYR A 29 -1.20 -12.56 -110.77
C TYR A 29 -0.47 -13.26 -111.93
N GLU A 30 0.62 -13.98 -111.65
CA GLU A 30 1.35 -14.77 -112.66
C GLU A 30 0.47 -15.86 -113.29
N ASP A 31 -0.33 -16.56 -112.48
CA ASP A 31 -1.26 -17.61 -112.94
C ASP A 31 -2.39 -17.03 -113.82
N GLU A 32 -3.04 -15.93 -113.40
CA GLU A 32 -4.14 -15.27 -114.12
C GLU A 32 -3.67 -14.61 -115.43
N VAL A 33 -2.42 -14.15 -115.48
CA VAL A 33 -1.82 -13.53 -116.66
C VAL A 33 -1.32 -14.58 -117.68
N SER A 34 -0.96 -15.79 -117.26
CA SER A 34 -0.57 -16.88 -118.17
C SER A 34 -1.68 -17.32 -119.14
N PHE A 35 -2.93 -16.93 -118.86
CA PHE A 35 -4.12 -17.18 -119.69
C PHE A 35 -4.34 -16.13 -120.80
N ALA A 36 -3.65 -14.98 -120.75
CA ALA A 36 -3.70 -13.94 -121.78
C ALA A 36 -2.54 -14.13 -122.77
N GLU A 37 -2.85 -14.37 -124.05
CA GLU A 37 -1.89 -14.76 -125.08
C GLU A 37 -0.65 -13.84 -125.21
N VAL A 38 0.47 -14.50 -125.52
CA VAL A 38 1.87 -14.07 -125.49
C VAL A 38 2.21 -12.94 -126.49
N TYR A 39 1.85 -11.69 -126.19
CA TYR A 39 2.35 -10.55 -126.99
C TYR A 39 2.88 -9.30 -126.25
N HIS A 40 2.95 -9.25 -124.90
CA HIS A 40 3.51 -8.08 -124.19
C HIS A 40 4.34 -8.39 -122.92
N LEU A 41 5.48 -9.09 -123.07
CA LEU A 41 6.40 -9.44 -121.97
C LEU A 41 6.87 -8.24 -121.11
N GLU A 42 7.06 -7.05 -121.71
CA GLU A 42 7.47 -5.84 -120.97
C GLU A 42 6.36 -5.29 -120.08
N ILE A 43 5.11 -5.20 -120.58
CA ILE A 43 3.96 -4.71 -119.80
C ILE A 43 3.68 -5.63 -118.60
N LEU A 44 3.87 -6.94 -118.77
CA LEU A 44 3.71 -7.91 -117.68
C LEU A 44 4.80 -7.78 -116.61
N ASN A 45 6.04 -7.55 -117.01
CA ASN A 45 7.13 -7.30 -116.07
C ASN A 45 6.95 -5.98 -115.32
N GLU A 46 6.45 -4.94 -116.00
CA GLU A 46 6.12 -3.64 -115.40
C GLU A 46 4.95 -3.76 -114.41
N GLY A 47 3.89 -4.48 -114.77
CA GLY A 47 2.77 -4.80 -113.89
C GLY A 47 3.18 -5.61 -112.65
N ARG A 48 4.07 -6.60 -112.81
CA ARG A 48 4.61 -7.38 -111.69
C ARG A 48 5.50 -6.55 -110.76
N ASN A 49 6.36 -5.71 -111.33
CA ASN A 49 7.22 -4.82 -110.54
C ASN A 49 6.38 -3.81 -109.75
N LYS A 50 5.37 -3.22 -110.40
CA LYS A 50 4.42 -2.31 -109.75
C LYS A 50 3.61 -2.99 -108.65
N LEU A 51 3.07 -4.20 -108.90
CA LEU A 51 2.38 -4.98 -107.87
C LEU A 51 3.30 -5.30 -106.68
N LYS A 52 4.57 -5.62 -106.93
CA LYS A 52 5.55 -5.89 -105.88
C LYS A 52 5.89 -4.64 -105.07
N GLU A 53 5.97 -3.48 -105.71
CA GLU A 53 6.17 -2.17 -105.06
C GLU A 53 4.94 -1.77 -104.24
N ASP A 54 3.74 -1.85 -104.80
CA ASP A 54 2.47 -1.56 -104.12
C ASP A 54 2.26 -2.48 -102.91
N LEU A 55 2.53 -3.79 -103.05
CA LEU A 55 2.48 -4.74 -101.94
C LEU A 55 3.52 -4.40 -100.86
N ASN A 56 4.76 -4.06 -101.24
CA ASN A 56 5.79 -3.65 -100.28
C ASN A 56 5.40 -2.38 -99.51
N GLU A 57 4.81 -1.39 -100.18
CA GLU A 57 4.36 -0.14 -99.55
C GLU A 57 3.16 -0.38 -98.63
N HIS A 58 2.23 -1.23 -99.07
CA HIS A 58 1.09 -1.67 -98.27
C HIS A 58 1.54 -2.40 -96.99
N PHE A 59 2.44 -3.37 -97.10
CA PHE A 59 2.96 -4.10 -95.93
C PHE A 59 3.77 -3.21 -94.98
N LYS A 60 4.60 -2.29 -95.49
CA LYS A 60 5.31 -1.30 -94.65
C LYS A 60 4.33 -0.41 -93.88
N THR A 61 3.22 -0.02 -94.52
CA THR A 61 2.17 0.77 -93.86
C THR A 61 1.51 -0.04 -92.75
N HIS A 62 1.19 -1.32 -93.00
CA HIS A 62 0.66 -2.23 -91.99
C HIS A 62 1.64 -2.47 -90.82
N GLU A 63 2.93 -2.68 -91.11
CA GLU A 63 3.99 -2.85 -90.09
C GLU A 63 4.16 -1.59 -89.23
N ASN A 64 4.18 -0.41 -89.87
CA ASN A 64 4.26 0.87 -89.16
C ASN A 64 3.04 1.12 -88.28
N ASN A 65 1.84 0.80 -88.77
CA ASN A 65 0.61 0.90 -87.98
C ASN A 65 0.63 -0.08 -86.79
N PHE A 66 1.03 -1.34 -87.01
CA PHE A 66 1.16 -2.32 -85.94
C PHE A 66 2.14 -1.85 -84.86
N ARG A 67 3.32 -1.34 -85.24
CA ARG A 67 4.30 -0.76 -84.30
C ARG A 67 3.74 0.46 -83.56
N ALA A 68 3.04 1.36 -84.24
CA ALA A 68 2.42 2.53 -83.62
C ALA A 68 1.34 2.13 -82.60
N HIS A 69 0.53 1.11 -82.89
CA HIS A 69 -0.45 0.59 -81.94
C HIS A 69 0.21 -0.14 -80.76
N LYS A 70 1.26 -0.94 -81.00
CA LYS A 70 2.04 -1.60 -79.95
C LYS A 70 2.63 -0.58 -78.98
N LEU A 71 3.27 0.48 -79.50
CA LEU A 71 3.84 1.55 -78.68
C LEU A 71 2.79 2.22 -77.80
N LYS A 72 1.60 2.53 -78.34
CA LYS A 72 0.50 3.12 -77.57
C LYS A 72 -0.04 2.18 -76.48
N CYS A 73 -0.13 0.87 -76.76
CA CYS A 73 -0.52 -0.11 -75.75
C CYS A 73 0.53 -0.21 -74.64
N ASP A 74 1.82 -0.21 -74.99
CA ASP A 74 2.91 -0.24 -74.01
C ASP A 74 2.95 1.04 -73.16
N GLU A 75 2.75 2.22 -73.77
CA GLU A 75 2.63 3.50 -73.04
C GLU A 75 1.42 3.53 -72.11
N ALA A 76 0.25 3.08 -72.59
CA ALA A 76 -0.95 2.96 -71.77
C ALA A 76 -0.74 2.01 -70.58
N PHE A 77 -0.08 0.87 -70.82
CA PHE A 77 0.29 -0.09 -69.77
C PHE A 77 1.18 0.54 -68.71
N VAL A 78 2.27 1.21 -69.12
CA VAL A 78 3.24 1.82 -68.19
C VAL A 78 2.58 2.93 -67.37
N ASN A 79 1.74 3.76 -67.99
CA ASN A 79 1.07 4.86 -67.30
C ASN A 79 0.03 4.36 -66.29
N ALA A 80 -0.81 3.40 -66.68
CA ALA A 80 -1.79 2.80 -65.77
C ALA A 80 -1.13 2.09 -64.57
N LEU A 81 -0.05 1.34 -64.82
CA LEU A 81 0.71 0.69 -63.75
C LEU A 81 1.38 1.71 -62.82
N ARG A 82 1.92 2.81 -63.36
CA ARG A 82 2.54 3.86 -62.54
C ARG A 82 1.52 4.60 -61.68
N SER A 83 0.37 4.95 -62.24
CA SER A 83 -0.75 5.59 -61.52
C SER A 83 -1.18 4.73 -60.34
N TYR A 84 -1.38 3.42 -60.58
CA TYR A 84 -1.66 2.44 -59.53
C TYR A 84 -0.58 2.37 -58.45
N GLU A 85 0.70 2.27 -58.82
CA GLU A 85 1.82 2.19 -57.88
C GLU A 85 1.91 3.41 -56.97
N ASP A 86 1.67 4.61 -57.51
CA ASP A 86 1.71 5.83 -56.73
C ASP A 86 0.50 5.95 -55.79
N GLU A 87 -0.69 5.54 -56.23
CA GLU A 87 -1.89 5.48 -55.38
C GLU A 87 -1.73 4.44 -54.27
N MET A 88 -1.19 3.25 -54.57
CA MET A 88 -0.94 2.20 -53.58
C MET A 88 0.10 2.60 -52.54
N LYS A 89 1.17 3.32 -52.92
CA LYS A 89 2.14 3.86 -51.93
C LYS A 89 1.49 4.82 -50.94
N LEU A 90 0.50 5.60 -51.37
CA LEU A 90 -0.27 6.47 -50.48
C LEU A 90 -1.19 5.64 -49.59
N ASN A 91 -1.93 4.69 -50.18
CA ASN A 91 -2.86 3.83 -49.47
C ASN A 91 -2.18 2.92 -48.41
N VAL A 92 -0.94 2.48 -48.64
CA VAL A 92 -0.12 1.74 -47.65
C VAL A 92 0.26 2.63 -46.45
N LYS A 93 0.41 3.95 -46.64
CA LYS A 93 0.75 4.88 -45.56
C LYS A 93 -0.42 5.25 -44.67
N SER A 94 -1.63 5.28 -45.23
CA SER A 94 -2.83 5.87 -44.59
C SER A 94 -3.92 4.87 -44.20
N ASN A 95 -3.70 3.57 -44.39
CA ASN A 95 -4.65 2.52 -43.99
C ASN A 95 -4.23 1.84 -42.68
N LYS A 96 -5.22 1.50 -41.85
CA LYS A 96 -5.03 0.87 -40.54
C LYS A 96 -5.23 -0.65 -40.55
N THR A 97 -5.93 -1.18 -41.56
CA THR A 97 -6.31 -2.60 -41.62
C THR A 97 -6.01 -3.22 -42.98
N VAL A 98 -5.76 -4.53 -42.99
CA VAL A 98 -5.53 -5.31 -44.23
C VAL A 98 -6.78 -5.28 -45.11
N GLU A 99 -7.96 -5.29 -44.49
CA GLU A 99 -9.24 -5.16 -45.20
C GLU A 99 -9.40 -3.78 -45.86
N GLY A 100 -9.04 -2.69 -45.17
CA GLY A 100 -9.04 -1.35 -45.76
C GLY A 100 -8.08 -1.22 -46.94
N LEU A 101 -6.88 -1.81 -46.81
CA LEU A 101 -5.92 -1.86 -47.92
C LEU A 101 -6.45 -2.68 -49.11
N GLN A 102 -7.17 -3.79 -48.86
CA GLN A 102 -7.80 -4.59 -49.90
C GLN A 102 -8.89 -3.81 -50.65
N THR A 103 -9.70 -3.02 -49.94
CA THR A 103 -10.71 -2.14 -50.54
C THR A 103 -10.06 -1.06 -51.41
N CYS A 104 -9.03 -0.39 -50.90
CA CYS A 104 -8.27 0.60 -51.66
C CYS A 104 -7.66 -0.01 -52.93
N ASN A 105 -7.07 -1.20 -52.84
CA ASN A 105 -6.53 -1.91 -54.00
C ASN A 105 -7.59 -2.18 -55.08
N ASN A 106 -8.79 -2.61 -54.70
CA ASN A 106 -9.85 -2.84 -55.68
C ASN A 106 -10.18 -1.54 -56.44
N ASN A 107 -10.26 -0.41 -55.73
CA ASN A 107 -10.51 0.90 -56.34
C ASN A 107 -9.36 1.33 -57.27
N SER A 108 -8.11 1.26 -56.80
CA SER A 108 -6.94 1.64 -57.59
C SER A 108 -6.76 0.72 -58.82
N LYS A 109 -7.08 -0.57 -58.68
CA LYS A 109 -7.06 -1.55 -59.78
C LYS A 109 -8.12 -1.21 -60.83
N ASP A 110 -9.34 -0.88 -60.42
CA ASP A 110 -10.40 -0.47 -61.34
C ASP A 110 -10.06 0.83 -62.07
N ASN A 111 -9.42 1.78 -61.39
CA ASN A 111 -8.94 3.03 -62.01
C ASN A 111 -7.86 2.77 -63.06
N ALA A 112 -6.83 1.98 -62.71
CA ALA A 112 -5.74 1.63 -63.64
C ALA A 112 -6.26 0.87 -64.87
N ILE A 113 -7.23 -0.04 -64.68
CA ILE A 113 -7.91 -0.71 -65.79
C ILE A 113 -8.60 0.32 -66.67
N LYS A 114 -9.43 1.21 -66.13
CA LYS A 114 -10.12 2.26 -66.91
C LYS A 114 -9.17 3.19 -67.65
N GLU A 115 -8.06 3.57 -67.03
CA GLU A 115 -7.02 4.40 -67.67
C GLU A 115 -6.41 3.69 -68.88
N TYR A 116 -6.08 2.40 -68.76
CA TYR A 116 -5.61 1.59 -69.87
C TYR A 116 -6.67 1.43 -70.97
N GLU A 117 -7.93 1.19 -70.60
CA GLU A 117 -9.04 1.09 -71.56
C GLU A 117 -9.23 2.38 -72.36
N HIS A 118 -9.09 3.54 -71.70
CA HIS A 118 -9.22 4.85 -72.32
C HIS A 118 -8.03 5.17 -73.24
N ALA A 119 -6.80 5.01 -72.75
CA ALA A 119 -5.57 5.32 -73.50
C ALA A 119 -5.33 4.33 -74.66
N GLY A 120 -5.68 3.05 -74.47
CA GLY A 120 -5.56 1.99 -75.48
C GLY A 120 -6.72 1.92 -76.48
N SER A 121 -7.71 2.82 -76.40
CA SER A 121 -8.95 2.78 -77.19
C SER A 121 -8.74 2.71 -78.71
N SER A 122 -7.70 3.38 -79.25
CA SER A 122 -7.35 3.31 -80.69
C SER A 122 -6.78 1.96 -81.13
N ALA A 123 -6.09 1.23 -80.25
CA ALA A 123 -5.61 -0.13 -80.52
C ALA A 123 -6.71 -1.19 -80.32
N LYS A 124 -7.82 -0.84 -79.65
CA LYS A 124 -8.97 -1.73 -79.44
C LYS A 124 -9.71 -2.07 -80.75
N ILE A 125 -9.59 -1.22 -81.77
CA ILE A 125 -10.29 -1.36 -83.06
C ILE A 125 -9.39 -2.09 -84.06
N ASP A 126 -8.17 -1.59 -84.31
CA ASP A 126 -7.29 -2.09 -85.38
C ASP A 126 -6.19 -3.06 -84.89
N GLY A 127 -6.05 -3.23 -83.56
CA GLY A 127 -5.01 -4.04 -82.91
C GLY A 127 -5.53 -4.85 -81.71
N LEU A 128 -6.77 -5.35 -81.79
CA LEU A 128 -7.53 -5.93 -80.67
C LEU A 128 -6.75 -6.98 -79.84
N GLN A 129 -5.90 -7.78 -80.48
CA GLN A 129 -5.12 -8.80 -79.79
C GLN A 129 -4.02 -8.18 -78.92
N LEU A 130 -3.27 -7.19 -79.43
CA LEU A 130 -2.27 -6.45 -78.65
C LEU A 130 -2.90 -5.77 -77.43
N TYR A 131 -4.10 -5.21 -77.61
CA TYR A 131 -4.86 -4.61 -76.52
C TYR A 131 -5.22 -5.64 -75.43
N LYS A 132 -5.70 -6.82 -75.81
CA LYS A 132 -6.07 -7.91 -74.87
C LYS A 132 -4.85 -8.44 -74.13
N ASP A 133 -3.75 -8.71 -74.84
CA ASP A 133 -2.52 -9.22 -74.24
C ASP A 133 -1.92 -8.19 -73.25
N GLY A 134 -1.93 -6.90 -73.60
CA GLY A 134 -1.49 -5.83 -72.71
C GLY A 134 -2.40 -5.66 -71.48
N MET A 135 -3.72 -5.82 -71.63
CA MET A 135 -4.66 -5.82 -70.50
C MET A 135 -4.45 -7.01 -69.55
N GLU A 136 -4.17 -8.20 -70.09
CA GLU A 136 -3.87 -9.39 -69.29
C GLU A 136 -2.57 -9.20 -68.49
N LYS A 137 -1.52 -8.70 -69.14
CA LYS A 137 -0.27 -8.32 -68.48
C LYS A 137 -0.48 -7.26 -67.41
N LEU A 138 -1.34 -6.27 -67.65
CA LEU A 138 -1.68 -5.24 -66.66
C LEU A 138 -2.32 -5.88 -65.44
N LYS A 139 -3.34 -6.72 -65.61
CA LYS A 139 -4.00 -7.42 -64.51
C LYS A 139 -3.05 -8.28 -63.69
N GLU A 140 -2.11 -8.97 -64.34
CA GLU A 140 -1.07 -9.75 -63.67
C GLU A 140 -0.11 -8.85 -62.88
N ALA A 141 0.38 -7.76 -63.49
CA ALA A 141 1.28 -6.80 -62.86
C ALA A 141 0.65 -6.12 -61.63
N LEU A 142 -0.61 -5.68 -61.74
CA LEU A 142 -1.38 -5.09 -60.64
C LEU A 142 -1.53 -6.08 -59.47
N SER A 143 -1.77 -7.37 -59.77
CA SER A 143 -1.94 -8.40 -58.72
C SER A 143 -0.62 -8.70 -58.00
N LYS A 144 0.50 -8.79 -58.73
CA LYS A 144 1.85 -8.96 -58.14
C LYS A 144 2.29 -7.75 -57.31
N SER A 145 2.00 -6.54 -57.80
CA SER A 145 2.27 -5.31 -57.08
C SER A 145 1.51 -5.25 -55.75
N PHE A 146 0.20 -5.55 -55.77
CA PHE A 146 -0.60 -5.58 -54.54
C PHE A 146 -0.03 -6.54 -53.50
N GLU A 147 0.37 -7.75 -53.89
CA GLU A 147 0.93 -8.73 -52.94
C GLU A 147 2.20 -8.20 -52.27
N THR A 148 3.07 -7.53 -53.04
CA THR A 148 4.29 -6.89 -52.52
C THR A 148 3.96 -5.78 -51.51
N HIS A 149 2.97 -4.94 -51.83
CA HIS A 149 2.49 -3.88 -50.91
C HIS A 149 1.82 -4.47 -49.66
N ARG A 150 1.06 -5.56 -49.81
CA ARG A 150 0.37 -6.27 -48.72
C ARG A 150 1.33 -6.97 -47.77
N GLU A 151 2.37 -7.62 -48.29
CA GLU A 151 3.43 -8.23 -47.49
C GLU A 151 4.18 -7.18 -46.67
N THR A 152 4.57 -6.08 -47.32
CA THR A 152 5.24 -4.94 -46.67
C THR A 152 4.37 -4.32 -45.56
N PHE A 153 3.08 -4.12 -45.86
CA PHE A 153 2.08 -3.62 -44.91
C PHE A 153 1.92 -4.55 -43.70
N THR A 154 1.80 -5.85 -43.94
CA THR A 154 1.66 -6.86 -42.88
C THR A 154 2.91 -6.95 -42.00
N ALA A 155 4.10 -6.87 -42.59
CA ALA A 155 5.37 -6.89 -41.86
C ALA A 155 5.53 -5.68 -40.93
N HIS A 156 5.12 -4.48 -41.38
CA HIS A 156 5.16 -3.28 -40.54
C HIS A 156 4.17 -3.36 -39.37
N LYS A 157 2.95 -3.85 -39.60
CA LYS A 157 1.96 -4.05 -38.53
C LYS A 157 2.45 -5.04 -37.47
N LEU A 158 2.92 -6.22 -37.88
CA LEU A 158 3.41 -7.27 -36.97
C LEU A 158 4.54 -6.75 -36.08
N LYS A 159 5.49 -6.00 -36.67
CA LYS A 159 6.61 -5.42 -35.94
C LYS A 159 6.17 -4.40 -34.88
N CYS A 160 5.14 -3.61 -35.17
CA CYS A 160 4.55 -2.68 -34.19
C CYS A 160 3.85 -3.44 -33.06
N ASP A 161 3.03 -4.45 -33.38
CA ASP A 161 2.33 -5.27 -32.38
C ASP A 161 3.31 -6.02 -31.46
N GLU A 162 4.40 -6.58 -32.01
CA GLU A 162 5.48 -7.20 -31.24
C GLU A 162 6.22 -6.18 -30.36
N ALA A 163 6.41 -4.95 -30.84
CA ALA A 163 7.04 -3.89 -30.06
C ALA A 163 6.17 -3.47 -28.87
N VAL A 164 4.83 -3.39 -29.03
CA VAL A 164 3.88 -3.14 -27.93
C VAL A 164 4.05 -4.22 -26.86
N THR A 165 3.98 -5.50 -27.26
CA THR A 165 4.06 -6.63 -26.32
C THR A 165 5.38 -6.62 -25.54
N ASN A 166 6.49 -6.34 -26.22
CA ASN A 166 7.81 -6.28 -25.59
C ASN A 166 7.99 -5.07 -24.67
N ALA A 167 7.45 -3.90 -25.05
CA ALA A 167 7.49 -2.70 -24.22
C ALA A 167 6.65 -2.90 -22.95
N LEU A 168 5.44 -3.46 -23.07
CA LEU A 168 4.57 -3.78 -21.94
C LEU A 168 5.21 -4.79 -20.98
N ARG A 169 5.77 -5.88 -21.49
CA ARG A 169 6.45 -6.87 -20.63
C ARG A 169 7.59 -6.24 -19.84
N SER A 170 8.39 -5.41 -20.49
CA SER A 170 9.48 -4.72 -19.82
C SER A 170 8.99 -3.75 -18.74
N TYR A 171 7.86 -3.08 -18.98
CA TYR A 171 7.21 -2.23 -17.99
C TYR A 171 6.71 -3.05 -16.79
N GLU A 172 6.04 -4.17 -17.02
CA GLU A 172 5.52 -5.05 -15.96
C GLU A 172 6.65 -5.57 -15.05
N ASP A 173 7.80 -5.93 -15.62
CA ASP A 173 8.96 -6.38 -14.83
C ASP A 173 9.58 -5.23 -14.02
N GLU A 174 9.64 -4.02 -14.56
CA GLU A 174 10.11 -2.82 -13.86
C GLU A 174 9.15 -2.45 -12.70
N MET A 175 7.84 -2.53 -12.94
CA MET A 175 6.80 -2.25 -11.94
C MET A 175 6.81 -3.24 -10.78
N LYS A 176 7.08 -4.53 -11.02
CA LYS A 176 7.25 -5.53 -9.94
C LYS A 176 8.41 -5.18 -9.01
N LEU A 177 9.51 -4.63 -9.54
CA LEU A 177 10.64 -4.18 -8.73
C LEU A 177 10.28 -2.92 -7.94
N ILE A 178 9.61 -1.97 -8.58
CA ILE A 178 9.14 -0.72 -7.94
C ILE A 178 8.20 -1.01 -6.77
N ILE A 179 7.21 -1.90 -6.93
CA ILE A 179 6.29 -2.26 -5.84
C ILE A 179 7.04 -2.81 -4.63
N LYS A 180 8.12 -3.56 -4.85
CA LYS A 180 8.91 -4.12 -3.76
C LYS A 180 9.73 -3.06 -3.01
N SER A 181 10.13 -1.99 -3.69
CA SER A 181 11.08 -0.98 -3.18
C SER A 181 10.45 0.37 -2.84
N THR A 182 9.13 0.52 -2.96
CA THR A 182 8.41 1.75 -2.58
C THR A 182 7.43 1.46 -1.43
N ASN A 183 7.24 2.44 -0.56
CA ASN A 183 6.29 2.40 0.55
C ASN A 183 5.21 3.50 0.48
N THR A 184 5.28 4.40 -0.51
CA THR A 184 4.29 5.46 -0.72
C THR A 184 3.61 5.37 -2.09
N VAL A 185 2.35 5.83 -2.13
CA VAL A 185 1.59 5.96 -3.38
C VAL A 185 2.23 7.00 -4.31
N GLU A 186 2.76 8.10 -3.76
CA GLU A 186 3.48 9.13 -4.52
C GLU A 186 4.77 8.59 -5.16
N GLY A 187 5.52 7.78 -4.41
CA GLY A 187 6.70 7.07 -4.92
C GLY A 187 6.34 6.10 -6.04
N LEU A 188 5.26 5.33 -5.86
CA LEU A 188 4.73 4.44 -6.90
C LEU A 188 4.35 5.20 -8.18
N GLN A 189 3.71 6.36 -8.05
CA GLN A 189 3.28 7.18 -9.17
C GLN A 189 4.47 7.81 -9.93
N THR A 190 5.49 8.28 -9.20
CA THR A 190 6.71 8.85 -9.79
C THR A 190 7.50 7.79 -10.58
N CYS A 191 7.65 6.60 -10.00
CA CYS A 191 8.31 5.48 -10.65
C CYS A 191 7.53 4.96 -11.87
N ASN A 192 6.19 4.95 -11.80
CA ASN A 192 5.34 4.62 -12.95
C ASN A 192 5.56 5.56 -14.14
N THR A 193 5.67 6.88 -13.90
CA THR A 193 5.98 7.83 -14.98
C THR A 193 7.29 7.47 -15.67
N THR A 194 8.32 7.12 -14.90
CA THR A 194 9.62 6.72 -15.43
C THR A 194 9.55 5.41 -16.23
N ALA A 195 8.87 4.38 -15.70
CA ALA A 195 8.70 3.10 -16.38
C ALA A 195 7.86 3.24 -17.67
N THR A 196 6.83 4.09 -17.65
CA THR A 196 6.02 4.45 -18.82
C THR A 196 6.88 5.13 -19.88
N ASP A 197 7.68 6.13 -19.51
CA ASP A 197 8.59 6.79 -20.43
C ASP A 197 9.61 5.82 -21.06
N ASN A 198 10.12 4.87 -20.27
CA ASN A 198 11.03 3.83 -20.75
C ASN A 198 10.34 2.89 -21.75
N ALA A 199 9.11 2.46 -21.47
CA ALA A 199 8.32 1.63 -22.37
C ALA A 199 8.00 2.37 -23.69
N MET A 200 7.61 3.64 -23.60
CA MET A 200 7.37 4.51 -24.74
C MET A 200 8.62 4.67 -25.62
N LYS A 201 9.78 4.93 -25.03
CA LYS A 201 11.06 5.01 -25.77
C LYS A 201 11.43 3.71 -26.46
N LYS A 202 11.22 2.56 -25.79
CA LYS A 202 11.47 1.23 -26.38
C LYS A 202 10.56 0.95 -27.57
N TYR A 203 9.28 1.33 -27.45
CA TYR A 203 8.32 1.24 -28.54
C TYR A 203 8.73 2.15 -29.71
N ASP A 204 9.04 3.42 -29.45
CA ASP A 204 9.44 4.38 -30.48
C ASP A 204 10.67 3.91 -31.26
N HIS A 205 11.68 3.41 -30.55
CA HIS A 205 12.89 2.88 -31.17
C HIS A 205 12.62 1.65 -32.05
N LYS A 206 11.84 0.67 -31.56
CA LYS A 206 11.53 -0.56 -32.33
C LYS A 206 10.63 -0.29 -33.54
N CYS A 207 9.76 0.70 -33.44
CA CYS A 207 8.80 1.08 -34.49
C CYS A 207 9.28 2.24 -35.37
N TYR A 208 10.51 2.74 -35.20
CA TYR A 208 11.02 3.93 -35.88
C TYR A 208 10.82 3.90 -37.41
N PHE A 209 11.10 2.77 -38.06
CA PHE A 209 10.89 2.66 -39.51
C PHE A 209 9.40 2.65 -39.89
N ALA A 210 8.53 2.09 -39.06
CA ALA A 210 7.09 2.15 -39.27
C ALA A 210 6.57 3.58 -39.07
N LYS A 211 7.10 4.34 -38.08
CA LYS A 211 6.80 5.76 -37.90
C LYS A 211 7.05 6.59 -39.16
N LEU A 212 8.09 6.27 -39.92
CA LEU A 212 8.42 6.97 -41.17
C LEU A 212 7.63 6.47 -42.39
N LYS A 213 7.36 5.16 -42.47
CA LYS A 213 6.83 4.52 -43.69
C LYS A 213 5.32 4.20 -43.62
N ALA A 214 4.77 4.06 -42.42
CA ALA A 214 3.37 3.72 -42.17
C ALA A 214 2.95 4.29 -40.78
N PRO A 215 2.83 5.64 -40.66
CA PRO A 215 2.65 6.34 -39.39
C PRO A 215 1.37 5.97 -38.65
N ASP A 216 0.34 5.51 -39.38
CA ASP A 216 -0.92 5.10 -38.78
C ASP A 216 -0.80 3.83 -37.93
N PHE A 217 0.07 2.87 -38.32
CA PHE A 217 0.35 1.69 -37.48
C PHE A 217 1.16 2.00 -36.24
N TYR A 218 2.09 2.94 -36.37
CA TYR A 218 2.81 3.46 -35.22
C TYR A 218 1.84 4.09 -34.22
N SER A 219 0.90 4.89 -34.71
CA SER A 219 -0.07 5.58 -33.87
C SER A 219 -1.06 4.62 -33.21
N ASP A 220 -1.58 3.64 -33.96
CA ASP A 220 -2.46 2.58 -33.44
C ASP A 220 -1.77 1.72 -32.38
N GLY A 221 -0.52 1.30 -32.63
CA GLY A 221 0.24 0.54 -31.64
C GLY A 221 0.62 1.37 -30.41
N LEU A 222 0.90 2.67 -30.57
CA LEU A 222 1.16 3.59 -29.46
C LEU A 222 -0.08 3.74 -28.57
N GLU A 223 -1.26 3.92 -29.16
CA GLU A 223 -2.53 4.03 -28.44
C GLU A 223 -2.80 2.76 -27.61
N LYS A 224 -2.65 1.58 -28.22
CA LYS A 224 -2.76 0.28 -27.52
C LYS A 224 -1.76 0.14 -26.38
N LEU A 225 -0.53 0.60 -26.57
CA LEU A 225 0.49 0.56 -25.52
C LEU A 225 0.09 1.47 -24.35
N ILE A 226 -0.35 2.70 -24.62
CA ILE A 226 -0.80 3.64 -23.57
C ILE A 226 -1.97 3.04 -22.78
N GLU A 227 -2.97 2.49 -23.47
CA GLU A 227 -4.11 1.85 -22.81
C GLU A 227 -3.68 0.67 -21.92
N ALA A 228 -2.81 -0.20 -22.44
CA ALA A 228 -2.29 -1.35 -21.70
C ALA A 228 -1.45 -0.95 -20.48
N LEU A 229 -0.62 0.09 -20.60
CA LEU A 229 0.19 0.63 -19.50
C LEU A 229 -0.70 1.22 -18.40
N ASN A 230 -1.69 2.04 -18.76
CA ASN A 230 -2.64 2.61 -17.81
C ASN A 230 -3.41 1.52 -17.06
N LYS A 231 -3.92 0.52 -17.78
CA LYS A 231 -4.63 -0.61 -17.17
C LYS A 231 -3.73 -1.41 -16.23
N SER A 232 -2.49 -1.68 -16.65
CA SER A 232 -1.51 -2.40 -15.84
C SER A 232 -1.14 -1.62 -14.58
N PHE A 233 -0.92 -0.31 -14.68
CA PHE A 233 -0.67 0.57 -13.53
C PHE A 233 -1.82 0.53 -12.53
N GLU A 234 -3.06 0.60 -12.98
CA GLU A 234 -4.23 0.60 -12.10
C GLU A 234 -4.31 -0.68 -11.27
N THR A 235 -4.04 -1.83 -11.89
CA THR A 235 -3.98 -3.13 -11.19
C THR A 235 -2.86 -3.15 -10.14
N HIS A 236 -1.68 -2.59 -10.48
CA HIS A 236 -0.54 -2.50 -9.57
C HIS A 236 -0.83 -1.56 -8.38
N ARG A 237 -1.54 -0.45 -8.63
CA ARG A 237 -1.95 0.53 -7.63
C ARG A 237 -2.98 -0.04 -6.65
N GLU A 238 -3.96 -0.78 -7.15
CA GLU A 238 -4.96 -1.48 -6.32
C GLU A 238 -4.29 -2.54 -5.44
N ALA A 239 -3.39 -3.36 -6.00
CA ALA A 239 -2.64 -4.36 -5.24
C ALA A 239 -1.76 -3.71 -4.15
N PHE A 240 -1.06 -2.62 -4.49
CA PHE A 240 -0.27 -1.84 -3.53
C PHE A 240 -1.13 -1.32 -2.37
N THR A 241 -2.30 -0.74 -2.69
CA THR A 241 -3.24 -0.23 -1.68
C THR A 241 -3.75 -1.34 -0.78
N ALA A 242 -4.11 -2.49 -1.35
CA ALA A 242 -4.55 -3.66 -0.58
C ALA A 242 -3.47 -4.19 0.37
N HIS A 243 -2.20 -4.19 -0.04
CA HIS A 243 -1.08 -4.55 0.85
C HIS A 243 -0.91 -3.55 2.00
N LYS A 244 -1.00 -2.25 1.71
CA LYS A 244 -0.93 -1.20 2.74
C LYS A 244 -2.05 -1.37 3.78
N CYS A 245 -3.30 -1.52 3.34
CA CYS A 245 -4.42 -1.72 4.27
C CYS A 245 -4.23 -2.95 5.16
N LYS A 246 -3.73 -4.07 4.63
CA LYS A 246 -3.45 -5.26 5.44
C LYS A 246 -2.35 -5.03 6.47
N CYS A 247 -1.31 -4.27 6.13
CA CYS A 247 -0.30 -3.86 7.10
C CYS A 247 -0.91 -2.97 8.19
N ASP A 248 -1.74 -2.00 7.83
CA ASP A 248 -2.41 -1.12 8.79
C ASP A 248 -3.36 -1.91 9.71
N GLU A 249 -4.11 -2.89 9.18
CA GLU A 249 -4.94 -3.82 9.96
C GLU A 249 -4.11 -4.66 10.93
N ALA A 250 -2.99 -5.25 10.46
CA ALA A 250 -2.09 -6.03 11.29
C ALA A 250 -1.47 -5.20 12.42
N ILE A 251 -1.13 -3.92 12.17
CA ILE A 251 -0.66 -3.00 13.21
C ILE A 251 -1.74 -2.81 14.27
N ASN A 252 -2.98 -2.53 13.85
CA ASN A 252 -4.08 -2.27 14.78
C ASN A 252 -4.42 -3.51 15.63
N ASN A 253 -4.39 -4.71 15.04
CA ASN A 253 -4.60 -5.95 15.78
C ASN A 253 -3.50 -6.18 16.82
N ALA A 254 -2.23 -6.10 16.40
CA ALA A 254 -1.08 -6.26 17.29
C ALA A 254 -1.07 -5.23 18.43
N LEU A 255 -1.39 -3.97 18.12
CA LEU A 255 -1.52 -2.90 19.13
C LEU A 255 -2.65 -3.19 20.12
N ARG A 256 -3.82 -3.61 19.64
CA ARG A 256 -4.96 -3.93 20.50
C ARG A 256 -4.65 -5.11 21.43
N SER A 257 -4.04 -6.16 20.91
CA SER A 257 -3.57 -7.30 21.71
C SER A 257 -2.59 -6.84 22.79
N TYR A 258 -1.63 -5.98 22.43
CA TYR A 258 -0.67 -5.39 23.36
C TYR A 258 -1.33 -4.53 24.45
N GLU A 259 -2.25 -3.62 24.08
CA GLU A 259 -2.92 -2.72 25.01
C GLU A 259 -3.74 -3.48 26.06
N VAL A 260 -4.48 -4.50 25.64
CA VAL A 260 -5.25 -5.35 26.56
C VAL A 260 -4.31 -6.07 27.54
N GLU A 261 -3.18 -6.58 27.06
CA GLU A 261 -2.19 -7.26 27.91
C GLU A 261 -1.54 -6.27 28.89
N MET A 262 -1.20 -5.06 28.46
CA MET A 262 -0.64 -4.02 29.32
C MET A 262 -1.62 -3.53 30.38
N GLU A 263 -2.90 -3.34 30.05
CA GLU A 263 -3.92 -2.97 31.03
C GLU A 263 -4.07 -4.01 32.16
N LEU A 264 -3.94 -5.29 31.84
CA LEU A 264 -3.96 -6.38 32.82
C LEU A 264 -2.68 -6.36 33.67
N ASN A 265 -1.53 -6.16 33.05
CA ASN A 265 -0.23 -6.11 33.74
C ASN A 265 -0.08 -4.89 34.66
N VAL A 266 -0.68 -3.75 34.32
CA VAL A 266 -0.75 -2.56 35.20
C VAL A 266 -1.54 -2.86 36.48
N LYS A 267 -2.58 -3.71 36.40
CA LYS A 267 -3.41 -4.08 37.55
C LYS A 267 -2.73 -5.08 38.49
N SER A 268 -1.94 -6.00 37.94
CA SER A 268 -1.38 -7.15 38.66
C SER A 268 0.03 -6.94 39.20
N ASN A 269 0.79 -5.97 38.67
CA ASN A 269 2.18 -5.76 39.07
C ASN A 269 2.36 -4.86 40.29
N LYS A 270 3.45 -5.11 41.01
CA LYS A 270 3.83 -4.39 42.25
C LYS A 270 4.89 -3.33 41.99
N THR A 271 5.71 -3.50 40.97
CA THR A 271 6.83 -2.61 40.67
C THR A 271 6.87 -2.21 39.20
N ILE A 272 7.56 -1.11 38.92
CA ILE A 272 7.82 -0.66 37.54
C ILE A 272 8.74 -1.65 36.82
N ASP A 273 9.67 -2.29 37.54
CA ASP A 273 10.58 -3.28 36.96
C ASP A 273 9.82 -4.53 36.47
N ASP A 274 8.84 -5.01 37.24
CA ASP A 274 7.96 -6.10 36.81
C ASP A 274 7.14 -5.71 35.57
N LEU A 275 6.65 -4.46 35.53
CA LEU A 275 5.90 -3.94 34.40
C LEU A 275 6.76 -3.84 33.11
N GLN A 276 8.06 -3.55 33.24
CA GLN A 276 9.00 -3.51 32.12
C GLN A 276 9.21 -4.90 31.51
N ILE A 277 9.34 -5.94 32.33
CA ILE A 277 9.48 -7.32 31.84
C ILE A 277 8.20 -7.75 31.11
N CYS A 278 7.04 -7.39 31.63
CA CYS A 278 5.75 -7.63 30.98
C CYS A 278 5.64 -6.91 29.62
N ASP A 279 6.09 -5.65 29.55
CA ASP A 279 6.14 -4.87 28.32
C ASP A 279 7.01 -5.53 27.25
N ASP A 280 8.21 -6.00 27.61
CA ASP A 280 9.11 -6.68 26.68
C ASP A 280 8.45 -7.94 26.09
N ASN A 281 7.80 -8.76 26.92
CA ASN A 281 7.09 -9.97 26.47
C ASN A 281 5.88 -9.64 25.57
N ALA A 282 5.10 -8.62 25.94
CA ALA A 282 3.92 -8.20 25.17
C ALA A 282 4.33 -7.59 23.82
N LYS A 283 5.43 -6.82 23.78
CA LYS A 283 6.03 -6.31 22.54
C LYS A 283 6.47 -7.43 21.62
N ASP A 284 7.18 -8.42 22.13
CA ASP A 284 7.64 -9.56 21.33
C ASP A 284 6.44 -10.31 20.71
N LYS A 285 5.38 -10.51 21.49
CA LYS A 285 4.14 -11.14 21.00
C LYS A 285 3.44 -10.30 19.94
N ALA A 286 3.29 -9.00 20.15
CA ALA A 286 2.69 -8.08 19.18
C ALA A 286 3.50 -7.99 17.87
N ILE A 287 4.84 -7.97 17.97
CA ILE A 287 5.73 -8.03 16.82
C ILE A 287 5.52 -9.34 16.05
N ASN A 288 5.49 -10.49 16.74
CA ASN A 288 5.25 -11.79 16.10
C ASN A 288 3.88 -11.89 15.42
N GLU A 289 2.83 -11.32 16.02
CA GLU A 289 1.49 -11.23 15.43
C GLU A 289 1.52 -10.43 14.12
N TYR A 290 2.19 -9.26 14.12
CA TYR A 290 2.39 -8.47 12.92
C TYR A 290 3.23 -9.20 11.86
N GLU A 291 4.28 -9.93 12.25
CA GLU A 291 5.07 -10.73 11.31
C GLU A 291 4.22 -11.81 10.61
N HIS A 292 3.31 -12.44 11.34
CA HIS A 292 2.42 -13.46 10.81
C HIS A 292 1.34 -12.87 9.89
N GLU A 293 0.60 -11.87 10.37
CA GLU A 293 -0.49 -11.24 9.60
C GLU A 293 0.03 -10.42 8.41
N GLY A 294 1.19 -9.76 8.57
CA GLY A 294 1.88 -8.99 7.53
C GLY A 294 2.68 -9.83 6.52
N SER A 295 2.71 -11.15 6.66
CA SER A 295 3.54 -12.06 5.85
C SER A 295 3.35 -11.92 4.33
N SER A 296 2.13 -11.61 3.88
CA SER A 296 1.84 -11.39 2.46
C SER A 296 2.49 -10.13 1.89
N ALA A 297 2.56 -9.06 2.67
CA ALA A 297 3.26 -7.83 2.31
C ALA A 297 4.78 -8.01 2.42
N LYS A 298 5.27 -8.76 3.42
CA LYS A 298 6.69 -9.12 3.57
C LYS A 298 7.27 -9.75 2.30
N LEU A 299 6.49 -10.56 1.57
CA LEU A 299 6.92 -11.21 0.33
C LEU A 299 6.82 -10.32 -0.92
N ASN A 300 5.79 -9.47 -1.00
CA ASN A 300 5.39 -8.81 -2.26
C ASN A 300 5.58 -7.28 -2.24
N ALA A 301 5.66 -6.66 -1.08
CA ALA A 301 5.76 -5.22 -0.85
C ALA A 301 6.60 -4.93 0.41
N PHE A 302 7.89 -5.28 0.35
CA PHE A 302 8.80 -5.35 1.50
C PHE A 302 8.95 -4.01 2.24
N GLU A 303 9.07 -2.90 1.52
CA GLU A 303 9.20 -1.57 2.14
C GLU A 303 7.92 -1.12 2.88
N ILE A 304 6.72 -1.50 2.39
CA ILE A 304 5.46 -1.25 3.12
C ILE A 304 5.47 -2.00 4.45
N TYR A 305 5.92 -3.26 4.43
CA TYR A 305 6.03 -4.08 5.63
C TYR A 305 7.02 -3.50 6.66
N ASN A 306 8.19 -3.04 6.22
CA ASN A 306 9.18 -2.45 7.13
C ASN A 306 8.68 -1.13 7.73
N ASP A 307 8.08 -0.24 6.93
CA ASP A 307 7.46 0.99 7.41
C ASP A 307 6.35 0.70 8.44
N GLY A 308 5.52 -0.32 8.19
CA GLY A 308 4.51 -0.76 9.14
C GLY A 308 5.10 -1.32 10.45
N MET A 309 6.18 -2.11 10.38
CA MET A 309 6.90 -2.61 11.55
C MET A 309 7.52 -1.48 12.38
N GLU A 310 8.10 -0.47 11.74
CA GLU A 310 8.66 0.69 12.45
C GLU A 310 7.57 1.49 13.16
N LYS A 311 6.44 1.73 12.50
CA LYS A 311 5.27 2.38 13.10
C LYS A 311 4.72 1.60 14.29
N LEU A 312 4.62 0.28 14.18
CA LEU A 312 4.22 -0.59 15.28
C LEU A 312 5.17 -0.43 16.47
N LYS A 313 6.48 -0.50 16.26
CA LYS A 313 7.48 -0.33 17.33
C LYS A 313 7.38 1.04 18.01
N GLU A 314 7.16 2.10 17.24
CA GLU A 314 6.96 3.44 17.78
C GLU A 314 5.67 3.53 18.61
N ALA A 315 4.57 2.98 18.09
CA ALA A 315 3.26 2.97 18.77
C ALA A 315 3.29 2.15 20.07
N LEU A 316 3.91 0.96 20.06
CA LEU A 316 4.12 0.15 21.26
C LEU A 316 4.94 0.91 22.32
N SER A 317 6.00 1.61 21.90
CA SER A 317 6.83 2.42 22.81
C SER A 317 6.05 3.58 23.45
N LYS A 318 5.20 4.28 22.68
CA LYS A 318 4.33 5.34 23.19
C LYS A 318 3.24 4.80 24.12
N SER A 319 2.66 3.65 23.78
CA SER A 319 1.64 3.00 24.61
C SER A 319 2.22 2.58 25.97
N PHE A 320 3.42 1.99 26.00
CA PHE A 320 4.10 1.67 27.26
C PHE A 320 4.30 2.89 28.15
N GLU A 321 4.79 4.00 27.59
CA GLU A 321 5.05 5.23 28.35
C GLU A 321 3.77 5.76 29.01
N THR A 322 2.64 5.66 28.31
CA THR A 322 1.32 6.04 28.84
C THR A 322 0.94 5.19 30.05
N HIS A 323 1.11 3.87 29.96
CA HIS A 323 0.82 2.94 31.06
C HIS A 323 1.79 3.14 32.25
N ARG A 324 3.08 3.39 31.98
CA ARG A 324 4.10 3.65 33.00
C ARG A 324 3.80 4.90 33.81
N VAL A 325 3.41 5.99 33.14
CA VAL A 325 3.02 7.25 33.79
C VAL A 325 1.77 7.03 34.65
N ALA A 326 0.77 6.33 34.12
CA ALA A 326 -0.44 6.00 34.88
C ALA A 326 -0.12 5.17 36.13
N PHE A 327 0.67 4.11 35.99
CA PHE A 327 1.11 3.27 37.11
C PHE A 327 1.83 4.08 38.18
N THR A 328 2.76 4.96 37.78
CA THR A 328 3.52 5.82 38.71
C THR A 328 2.61 6.79 39.45
N ALA A 329 1.65 7.40 38.75
CA ALA A 329 0.67 8.31 39.36
C ALA A 329 -0.23 7.59 40.37
N HIS A 330 -0.66 6.35 40.06
CA HIS A 330 -1.45 5.54 40.99
C HIS A 330 -0.64 5.09 42.20
N LYS A 331 0.63 4.71 42.01
CA LYS A 331 1.53 4.38 43.12
C LYS A 331 1.68 5.56 44.08
N LEU A 332 1.93 6.77 43.56
CA LEU A 332 2.06 7.96 44.38
C LEU A 332 0.82 8.22 45.23
N LYS A 333 -0.38 8.09 44.63
CA LYS A 333 -1.64 8.23 45.39
C LYS A 333 -1.82 7.17 46.47
N CYS A 334 -1.39 5.92 46.23
CA CYS A 334 -1.37 4.87 47.25
C CYS A 334 -0.44 5.23 48.42
N ASP A 335 0.76 5.72 48.11
CA ASP A 335 1.74 6.12 49.11
C ASP A 335 1.23 7.34 49.92
N GLU A 336 0.60 8.33 49.26
CA GLU A 336 -0.04 9.47 49.93
C GLU A 336 -1.20 9.05 50.84
N ALA A 337 -2.12 8.20 50.35
CA ALA A 337 -3.23 7.66 51.14
C ALA A 337 -2.73 6.88 52.37
N TYR A 338 -1.65 6.12 52.21
CA TYR A 338 -1.00 5.41 53.31
C TYR A 338 -0.47 6.37 54.39
N VAL A 339 0.23 7.43 53.98
CA VAL A 339 0.77 8.44 54.90
C VAL A 339 -0.35 9.20 55.61
N ASN A 340 -1.41 9.59 54.90
CA ASN A 340 -2.56 10.29 55.47
C ASN A 340 -3.30 9.43 56.50
N ALA A 341 -3.57 8.16 56.16
CA ALA A 341 -4.17 7.19 57.08
C ALA A 341 -3.35 7.03 58.36
N LEU A 342 -2.02 6.87 58.24
CA LEU A 342 -1.13 6.71 59.38
C LEU A 342 -1.04 7.99 60.24
N SER A 343 -0.95 9.17 59.62
CA SER A 343 -0.90 10.44 60.34
C SER A 343 -2.19 10.71 61.10
N SER A 344 -3.35 10.48 60.47
CA SER A 344 -4.65 10.64 61.11
C SER A 344 -4.79 9.74 62.33
N TYR A 345 -4.35 8.49 62.21
CA TYR A 345 -4.29 7.55 63.32
C TYR A 345 -3.40 8.04 64.46
N GLU A 346 -2.18 8.49 64.16
CA GLU A 346 -1.25 8.98 65.18
C GLU A 346 -1.79 10.18 65.96
N ASP A 347 -2.46 11.10 65.27
CA ASP A 347 -3.05 12.29 65.89
C ASP A 347 -4.27 11.93 66.75
N GLU A 348 -5.11 11.03 66.27
CA GLU A 348 -6.25 10.52 67.04
C GLU A 348 -5.78 9.76 68.30
N MET A 349 -4.73 8.94 68.19
CA MET A 349 -4.17 8.20 69.32
C MET A 349 -3.51 9.12 70.36
N LYS A 350 -2.73 10.13 69.94
CA LYS A 350 -2.12 11.10 70.89
C LYS A 350 -3.16 11.79 71.78
N LEU A 351 -4.35 12.05 71.25
CA LEU A 351 -5.45 12.66 71.98
C LEU A 351 -6.14 11.65 72.90
N LYS A 352 -6.57 10.50 72.35
CA LYS A 352 -7.35 9.50 73.10
C LYS A 352 -6.56 8.81 74.21
N VAL A 353 -5.26 8.56 74.01
CA VAL A 353 -4.40 7.89 75.01
C VAL A 353 -4.40 8.64 76.34
N LYS A 354 -4.42 9.99 76.31
CA LYS A 354 -4.42 10.82 77.51
C LYS A 354 -5.70 10.75 78.33
N SER A 355 -6.83 10.47 77.67
CA SER A 355 -8.16 10.43 78.28
C SER A 355 -8.55 9.05 78.86
N ASN A 356 -7.73 8.03 78.63
CA ASN A 356 -8.05 6.67 79.06
C ASN A 356 -7.62 6.40 80.51
N LYS A 357 -8.51 5.75 81.27
CA LYS A 357 -8.33 5.32 82.66
C LYS A 357 -8.12 3.83 82.76
N THR A 358 -8.66 3.07 81.81
CA THR A 358 -8.58 1.61 81.80
C THR A 358 -7.99 1.08 80.49
N LEU A 359 -7.57 -0.18 80.53
CA LEU A 359 -7.03 -0.87 79.36
C LEU A 359 -8.14 -1.20 78.35
N GLU A 360 -9.39 -1.36 78.80
CA GLU A 360 -10.57 -1.55 77.95
C GLU A 360 -10.89 -0.28 77.15
N GLU A 361 -10.90 0.89 77.81
CA GLU A 361 -11.07 2.19 77.14
C GLU A 361 -9.97 2.46 76.11
N LEU A 362 -8.73 2.08 76.45
CA LEU A 362 -7.61 2.14 75.52
C LEU A 362 -7.87 1.26 74.30
N GLN A 363 -8.27 0.00 74.49
CA GLN A 363 -8.56 -0.93 73.40
C GLN A 363 -9.69 -0.43 72.50
N THR A 364 -10.78 0.11 73.07
CA THR A 364 -11.86 0.74 72.27
C THR A 364 -11.37 1.94 71.47
N SER A 365 -10.53 2.79 72.07
CA SER A 365 -9.95 3.95 71.39
C SER A 365 -9.13 3.54 70.16
N PHE A 366 -8.35 2.46 70.28
CA PHE A 366 -7.56 1.88 69.20
C PHE A 366 -8.40 1.31 68.08
N THR A 367 -9.46 0.56 68.40
CA THR A 367 -10.36 0.02 67.38
C THR A 367 -10.93 1.15 66.53
N ILE A 368 -11.45 2.20 67.17
CA ILE A 368 -12.03 3.35 66.45
C ILE A 368 -10.97 4.05 65.57
N ALA A 369 -9.78 4.31 66.10
CA ALA A 369 -8.72 4.98 65.33
C ALA A 369 -8.22 4.12 64.16
N ASN A 370 -8.16 2.79 64.34
CA ASN A 370 -7.83 1.86 63.27
C ASN A 370 -8.90 1.87 62.18
N ASP A 371 -10.18 1.78 62.55
CA ASP A 371 -11.28 1.75 61.59
C ASP A 371 -11.30 3.04 60.75
N ASN A 372 -11.09 4.20 61.39
CA ASN A 372 -10.96 5.48 60.69
C ASN A 372 -9.76 5.52 59.73
N ALA A 373 -8.59 5.03 60.15
CA ALA A 373 -7.39 5.02 59.32
C ALA A 373 -7.57 4.12 58.10
N ILE A 374 -8.21 2.96 58.28
CA ILE A 374 -8.56 2.05 57.20
C ILE A 374 -9.52 2.74 56.23
N GLU A 375 -10.59 3.37 56.72
CA GLU A 375 -11.55 4.08 55.89
C GLU A 375 -10.90 5.21 55.06
N ILE A 376 -9.98 5.98 55.65
CA ILE A 376 -9.21 6.99 54.93
C ILE A 376 -8.40 6.35 53.80
N TYR A 377 -7.67 5.27 54.08
CA TYR A 377 -6.90 4.57 53.05
C TYR A 377 -7.79 3.99 51.94
N GLU A 378 -8.95 3.43 52.28
CA GLU A 378 -9.90 2.91 51.31
C GLU A 378 -10.46 4.01 50.40
N ASN A 379 -10.77 5.18 50.97
CA ASN A 379 -11.35 6.32 50.25
C ASN A 379 -10.30 7.02 49.36
N GLU A 380 -9.16 7.38 49.93
CA GLU A 380 -8.11 8.11 49.21
C GLU A 380 -7.34 7.20 48.23
N GLY A 381 -7.16 5.92 48.58
CA GLY A 381 -6.55 4.89 47.74
C GLY A 381 -7.49 4.28 46.70
N SER A 382 -8.78 4.66 46.69
CA SER A 382 -9.82 4.08 45.82
C SER A 382 -9.46 4.07 44.33
N SER A 383 -8.78 5.11 43.84
CA SER A 383 -8.34 5.17 42.44
C SER A 383 -7.28 4.12 42.08
N ALA A 384 -6.40 3.78 43.02
CA ALA A 384 -5.43 2.71 42.85
C ALA A 384 -6.07 1.33 43.10
N LYS A 385 -7.07 1.22 43.98
CA LYS A 385 -7.87 0.00 44.15
C LYS A 385 -8.49 -0.49 42.84
N LEU A 386 -8.94 0.43 41.99
CA LEU A 386 -9.53 0.12 40.69
C LEU A 386 -8.48 -0.25 39.62
N ASN A 387 -7.35 0.45 39.59
CA ASN A 387 -6.42 0.43 38.45
C ASN A 387 -5.09 -0.29 38.73
N CYS A 388 -4.70 -0.43 40.00
CA CYS A 388 -3.45 -1.04 40.47
C CYS A 388 -3.71 -1.85 41.76
N LEU A 389 -4.55 -2.89 41.64
CA LEU A 389 -5.10 -3.65 42.77
C LEU A 389 -4.01 -4.24 43.68
N GLU A 390 -2.92 -4.76 43.11
CA GLU A 390 -1.86 -5.40 43.89
C GLU A 390 -1.07 -4.37 44.71
N LEU A 391 -0.79 -3.19 44.14
CA LEU A 391 -0.20 -2.05 44.87
C LEU A 391 -1.09 -1.62 46.04
N TYR A 392 -2.39 -1.47 45.80
CA TYR A 392 -3.36 -1.12 46.84
C TYR A 392 -3.37 -2.14 47.98
N THR A 393 -3.41 -3.43 47.64
CA THR A 393 -3.47 -4.54 48.59
C THR A 393 -2.20 -4.61 49.45
N ASP A 394 -1.02 -4.39 48.85
CA ASP A 394 0.23 -4.35 49.60
C ASP A 394 0.33 -3.12 50.51
N GLY A 395 -0.16 -1.95 50.07
CA GLY A 395 -0.25 -0.76 50.93
C GLY A 395 -1.17 -0.97 52.13
N MET A 396 -2.31 -1.64 51.95
CA MET A 396 -3.24 -1.98 53.03
C MET A 396 -2.58 -2.91 54.07
N LYS A 397 -1.88 -3.97 53.62
CA LYS A 397 -1.14 -4.87 54.52
C LYS A 397 -0.06 -4.13 55.31
N LYS A 398 0.63 -3.17 54.69
CA LYS A 398 1.62 -2.32 55.37
C LYS A 398 0.96 -1.46 56.45
N LEU A 399 -0.22 -0.90 56.16
CA LEU A 399 -1.01 -0.10 57.11
C LEU A 399 -1.44 -0.97 58.31
N GLU A 400 -2.10 -2.10 58.06
CA GLU A 400 -2.53 -3.04 59.11
C GLU A 400 -1.39 -3.46 60.05
N LYS A 401 -0.21 -3.72 59.48
CA LYS A 401 0.99 -4.08 60.25
C LYS A 401 1.50 -2.91 61.11
N ALA A 402 1.50 -1.69 60.58
CA ALA A 402 1.91 -0.50 61.31
C ALA A 402 0.96 -0.19 62.48
N LEU A 403 -0.35 -0.22 62.22
CA LEU A 403 -1.40 -0.03 63.22
C LEU A 403 -1.32 -1.07 64.35
N SER A 404 -1.13 -2.35 64.00
CA SER A 404 -0.97 -3.43 64.98
C SER A 404 0.26 -3.23 65.88
N LYS A 405 1.40 -2.80 65.31
CA LYS A 405 2.62 -2.52 66.08
C LYS A 405 2.45 -1.33 67.02
N SER A 406 1.74 -0.28 66.58
CA SER A 406 1.44 0.88 67.41
C SER A 406 0.61 0.51 68.65
N PHE A 407 -0.45 -0.30 68.47
CA PHE A 407 -1.28 -0.76 69.59
C PHE A 407 -0.46 -1.46 70.68
N ILE A 408 0.42 -2.38 70.29
CA ILE A 408 1.28 -3.11 71.24
C ILE A 408 2.13 -2.11 72.04
N THR A 409 2.75 -1.14 71.35
CA THR A 409 3.61 -0.13 71.96
C THR A 409 2.86 0.69 73.02
N HIS A 410 1.67 1.22 72.67
CA HIS A 410 0.88 2.02 73.60
C HIS A 410 0.25 1.21 74.74
N LYS A 411 -0.08 -0.06 74.51
CA LYS A 411 -0.58 -0.97 75.55
C LYS A 411 0.51 -1.25 76.58
N ASP A 412 1.73 -1.51 76.14
CA ASP A 412 2.87 -1.73 77.01
C ASP A 412 3.20 -0.46 77.80
N ASP A 413 3.19 0.70 77.13
CA ASP A 413 3.39 2.00 77.77
C ASP A 413 2.30 2.30 78.81
N PHE A 414 1.03 2.07 78.50
CA PHE A 414 -0.09 2.28 79.43
C PHE A 414 0.08 1.39 80.66
N THR A 415 0.40 0.11 80.46
CA THR A 415 0.57 -0.87 81.55
C THR A 415 1.72 -0.46 82.47
N SER A 416 2.84 -0.01 81.89
CA SER A 416 4.00 0.49 82.63
C SER A 416 3.66 1.73 83.47
N HIS A 417 2.92 2.69 82.93
CA HIS A 417 2.52 3.89 83.66
C HIS A 417 1.47 3.61 84.72
N LYS A 418 0.53 2.69 84.46
CA LYS A 418 -0.42 2.22 85.46
C LYS A 418 0.27 1.63 86.68
N LEU A 419 1.24 0.73 86.47
CA LEU A 419 2.02 0.16 87.58
C LEU A 419 2.75 1.23 88.39
N LYS A 420 3.26 2.28 87.74
CA LYS A 420 3.87 3.43 88.43
C LYS A 420 2.85 4.23 89.24
N CYS A 421 1.67 4.51 88.69
CA CYS A 421 0.57 5.17 89.41
C CYS A 421 0.11 4.35 90.62
N ASP A 422 -0.09 3.05 90.46
CA ASP A 422 -0.53 2.16 91.53
C ASP A 422 0.51 2.16 92.66
N LYS A 423 1.81 2.07 92.32
CA LYS A 423 2.88 2.17 93.30
C LYS A 423 2.95 3.52 94.01
N ALA A 424 2.81 4.63 93.26
CA ALA A 424 2.78 5.97 93.83
C ALA A 424 1.58 6.17 94.76
N PHE A 425 0.44 5.58 94.40
CA PHE A 425 -0.76 5.55 95.24
C PHE A 425 -0.50 4.79 96.55
N ASP A 426 0.04 3.57 96.47
CA ASP A 426 0.34 2.75 97.64
C ASP A 426 1.34 3.44 98.58
N ASN A 427 2.38 4.08 98.03
CA ASN A 427 3.34 4.87 98.79
C ASN A 427 2.66 6.03 99.52
N ALA A 428 1.89 6.85 98.80
CA ALA A 428 1.19 7.99 99.37
C ALA A 428 0.18 7.58 100.46
N LEU A 429 -0.54 6.47 100.24
CA LEU A 429 -1.46 5.91 101.21
C LEU A 429 -0.72 5.42 102.46
N TRP A 430 0.40 4.72 102.28
CA TRP A 430 1.20 4.22 103.39
C TRP A 430 1.82 5.35 104.21
N SER A 431 2.36 6.38 103.55
CA SER A 431 2.86 7.61 104.19
C SER A 431 1.77 8.30 105.02
N TYR A 432 0.55 8.43 104.49
CA TYR A 432 -0.60 8.96 105.23
C TYR A 432 -0.94 8.09 106.46
N GLU A 433 -1.03 6.77 106.29
CA GLU A 433 -1.36 5.86 107.38
C GLU A 433 -0.34 5.91 108.51
N ASP A 434 0.95 5.93 108.18
CA ASP A 434 2.03 5.98 109.16
C ASP A 434 2.08 7.33 109.89
N GLU A 435 1.87 8.44 109.18
CA GLU A 435 1.72 9.77 109.78
C GLU A 435 0.51 9.81 110.74
N MET A 436 -0.62 9.21 110.36
CA MET A 436 -1.81 9.15 111.24
C MET A 436 -1.62 8.23 112.45
N LYS A 437 -1.00 7.06 112.31
CA LYS A 437 -0.69 6.15 113.43
C LYS A 437 0.21 6.85 114.47
N LEU A 438 1.16 7.67 114.04
CA LEU A 438 2.01 8.47 114.92
C LEU A 438 1.22 9.58 115.63
N ASN A 439 0.39 10.32 114.90
CA ASN A 439 -0.39 11.44 115.43
C ASN A 439 -1.48 11.00 116.43
N VAL A 440 -2.12 9.83 116.20
CA VAL A 440 -3.07 9.23 117.16
C VAL A 440 -2.39 8.89 118.49
N LYS A 441 -1.11 8.48 118.47
CA LYS A 441 -0.35 8.14 119.69
C LYS A 441 0.12 9.37 120.49
N SER A 442 0.19 10.54 119.86
CA SER A 442 0.90 11.71 120.39
C SER A 442 0.01 12.89 120.79
N ASN A 443 -1.23 12.98 120.28
CA ASN A 443 -2.13 14.10 120.58
C ASN A 443 -3.16 13.79 121.69
N LYS A 444 -3.43 14.78 122.54
CA LYS A 444 -4.34 14.66 123.71
C LYS A 444 -5.76 15.21 123.47
N THR A 445 -6.03 15.88 122.33
CA THR A 445 -7.35 16.43 122.02
C THR A 445 -7.83 16.09 120.60
N VAL A 446 -9.15 16.01 120.42
CA VAL A 446 -9.80 15.67 119.13
C VAL A 446 -9.55 16.76 118.06
N VAL A 447 -9.37 18.01 118.47
CA VAL A 447 -9.13 19.16 117.57
C VAL A 447 -7.74 19.10 116.94
N ASP A 448 -6.72 18.73 117.72
CA ASP A 448 -5.35 18.55 117.22
C ASP A 448 -5.27 17.40 116.20
N LEU A 449 -6.06 16.34 116.43
CA LEU A 449 -6.19 15.20 115.52
C LEU A 449 -6.80 15.58 114.16
N GLN A 450 -7.80 16.46 114.12
CA GLN A 450 -8.38 16.97 112.87
C GLN A 450 -7.38 17.79 112.05
N THR A 451 -6.56 18.61 112.72
CA THR A 451 -5.54 19.43 112.06
C THR A 451 -4.41 18.56 111.49
N CYS A 452 -3.96 17.56 112.25
CA CYS A 452 -2.97 16.58 111.78
C CYS A 452 -3.47 15.75 110.60
N ASN A 453 -4.74 15.32 110.63
CA ASN A 453 -5.36 14.60 109.51
C ASN A 453 -5.32 15.42 108.21
N ASN A 454 -5.72 16.69 108.27
CA ASN A 454 -5.69 17.56 107.10
C ASN A 454 -4.27 17.76 106.56
N LYS A 455 -3.26 17.83 107.44
CA LYS A 455 -1.85 17.94 107.04
C LYS A 455 -1.35 16.65 106.38
N ALA A 456 -1.58 15.50 107.00
CA ALA A 456 -1.16 14.20 106.46
C ALA A 456 -1.81 13.93 105.09
N LYS A 457 -3.10 14.25 104.95
CA LYS A 457 -3.81 14.15 103.67
C LYS A 457 -3.18 15.01 102.58
N ASN A 458 -2.81 16.25 102.91
CA ASN A 458 -2.15 17.15 101.95
C ASN A 458 -0.73 16.68 101.58
N ASN A 459 0.00 16.05 102.49
CA ASN A 459 1.32 15.48 102.20
C ASN A 459 1.21 14.29 101.23
N ALA A 460 0.31 13.35 101.50
CA ALA A 460 0.06 12.20 100.63
C ALA A 460 -0.38 12.62 99.22
N ILE A 461 -1.25 13.63 99.11
CA ILE A 461 -1.66 14.21 97.82
C ILE A 461 -0.44 14.75 97.05
N LYS A 462 0.46 15.49 97.71
CA LYS A 462 1.68 16.04 97.07
C LYS A 462 2.65 14.94 96.65
N GLU A 463 2.80 13.90 97.47
CA GLU A 463 3.65 12.75 97.19
C GLU A 463 3.14 12.00 95.95
N TYR A 464 1.83 11.73 95.87
CA TYR A 464 1.21 11.15 94.68
C TYR A 464 1.37 12.03 93.44
N GLU A 465 1.16 13.34 93.56
CA GLU A 465 1.35 14.29 92.45
C GLU A 465 2.79 14.30 91.91
N HIS A 466 3.77 14.10 92.78
CA HIS A 466 5.18 14.09 92.43
C HIS A 466 5.60 12.75 91.83
N GLU A 467 5.31 11.64 92.51
CA GLU A 467 5.70 10.29 92.07
C GLU A 467 4.88 9.81 90.85
N GLY A 468 3.62 10.24 90.73
CA GLY A 468 2.74 9.98 89.60
C GLY A 468 2.96 10.90 88.39
N SER A 469 3.88 11.87 88.47
CA SER A 469 4.07 12.93 87.46
C SER A 469 4.33 12.41 86.03
N SER A 470 4.98 11.26 85.89
CA SER A 470 5.22 10.64 84.57
C SER A 470 3.92 10.17 83.90
N ALA A 471 2.98 9.61 84.66
CA ALA A 471 1.65 9.26 84.17
C ALA A 471 0.80 10.51 83.94
N LYS A 472 0.95 11.55 84.76
CA LYS A 472 0.26 12.85 84.56
C LYS A 472 0.55 13.47 83.19
N LEU A 473 1.75 13.28 82.65
CA LEU A 473 2.15 13.81 81.34
C LEU A 473 1.48 13.05 80.17
N ASN A 474 1.41 11.72 80.26
CA ASN A 474 1.08 10.84 79.14
C ASN A 474 -0.32 10.19 79.24
N TYR A 475 -0.84 10.04 80.44
CA TYR A 475 -2.07 9.34 80.81
C TYR A 475 -2.78 10.11 81.93
N LEU A 476 -3.16 11.35 81.63
CA LEU A 476 -3.69 12.31 82.61
C LEU A 476 -4.89 11.78 83.37
N GLU A 477 -5.83 11.12 82.69
CA GLU A 477 -7.04 10.60 83.33
C GLU A 477 -6.77 9.41 84.25
N LEU A 478 -5.78 8.56 83.94
CA LEU A 478 -5.31 7.49 84.82
C LEU A 478 -4.71 8.06 86.12
N HIS A 479 -3.91 9.13 86.02
CA HIS A 479 -3.38 9.84 87.18
C HIS A 479 -4.49 10.52 87.99
N ASN A 480 -5.44 11.18 87.32
CA ASN A 480 -6.57 11.84 87.99
C ASN A 480 -7.48 10.85 88.73
N ASP A 481 -7.71 9.67 88.17
CA ASP A 481 -8.46 8.58 88.81
C ASP A 481 -7.77 8.09 90.09
N GLY A 482 -6.46 7.85 90.04
CA GLY A 482 -5.69 7.48 91.23
C GLY A 482 -5.68 8.57 92.31
N MET A 483 -5.58 9.84 91.90
CA MET A 483 -5.69 10.99 92.81
C MET A 483 -7.09 11.08 93.45
N GLU A 484 -8.16 10.83 92.69
CA GLU A 484 -9.52 10.84 93.22
C GLU A 484 -9.73 9.70 94.23
N LYS A 485 -9.19 8.50 93.94
CA LYS A 485 -9.16 7.38 94.87
C LYS A 485 -8.42 7.71 96.16
N LEU A 486 -7.30 8.42 96.08
CA LEU A 486 -6.49 8.78 97.26
C LEU A 486 -7.18 9.84 98.13
N LYS A 487 -7.98 10.72 97.51
CA LYS A 487 -8.73 11.76 98.22
C LYS A 487 -9.94 11.21 98.99
N LYS A 488 -10.52 10.11 98.50
CA LYS A 488 -11.61 9.38 99.17
C LYS A 488 -11.04 8.62 100.36
#